data_AF-A0A972V1I1-F1
#
_entry.id   AF-A0A972V1I1-F1
#
_cell.length_a   1.000
_cell.length_b   1.000
_cell.length_c   1.000
_cell.angle_alpha   90.00
_cell.angle_beta   90.00
_cell.angle_gamma   90.00
#
_symmetry.space_group_name_H-M   'P 1'
#
loop_
_entity.id
_entity.type
_entity.pdbx_description
1 polymer ?
#
loop_
_entity_poly.entity_id
_entity_poly.type
_entity_poly.pdbx_seq_one_letter_code
_entity_poly.pdbx_strand_id
1 'polypeptide(L)'
;MKIIPIFIPHAGCPYKCVYCDQHRISGARRIPTAGDINSIIQRNLKSISKDEDIEVGFFGGTFTFLPVALQKKYLEVVSPYIKKGIINSIRISTHPETISLKAMRRFKKSGGRLVELGIQSLDKETLRRIKRKTDFGAIKKAVKYIKKAGLDLGVQVMLGLPGDTLEKAIQTAKKLIGLGPETARIYPTLVIKGTELAREYKKGKYKPLSLKNAIEQAAVISEIFEEGGVKVIRIGLHPSRDLDSKNTMIKGPYHCAFGEMVRARTMCNKIMRAIKDRHLANRSHIEILAPENMFNFISGHRGSERKFLERYFGVPILLRRAEKIEIIDRRKDIAVLDPRMPRAAKERLKKLNYHVVEVPLHKKLQDPVKGHVDMMLFARFSRVRSRIVYEPCLENIAALLRQNGYRCLKGKSIQSSKYPKNIIYNACSIDSSIIHYRGNIEKNIKMLKAKHVLVSQGYAKCSI
;
A
#
# COMPACT_ATOMS: atom_id res chain seq x y z
N MET A 1 -13.19 -15.40 -13.37
CA MET A 1 -14.60 -15.19 -13.01
C MET A 1 -15.09 -13.82 -13.50
N LYS A 2 -16.04 -13.81 -14.44
CA LYS A 2 -16.76 -12.61 -14.90
C LYS A 2 -18.11 -12.51 -14.20
N ILE A 3 -18.57 -11.29 -13.99
CA ILE A 3 -19.88 -11.01 -13.37
C ILE A 3 -20.78 -10.40 -14.44
N ILE A 4 -21.97 -10.95 -14.64
CA ILE A 4 -23.07 -10.35 -15.39
C ILE A 4 -23.94 -9.57 -14.39
N PRO A 5 -23.85 -8.22 -14.34
CA PRO A 5 -24.62 -7.44 -13.40
C PRO A 5 -26.05 -7.21 -13.90
N ILE A 6 -27.03 -7.50 -13.06
CA ILE A 6 -28.44 -7.17 -13.25
C ILE A 6 -28.81 -6.14 -12.18
N PHE A 7 -29.18 -4.94 -12.61
CA PHE A 7 -29.59 -3.87 -11.71
C PHE A 7 -31.11 -3.86 -11.52
N ILE A 8 -31.55 -3.96 -10.26
CA ILE A 8 -32.94 -3.88 -9.78
C ILE A 8 -33.11 -2.59 -8.95
N PRO A 9 -33.07 -1.40 -9.60
CA PRO A 9 -32.89 -0.10 -8.94
C PRO A 9 -33.99 0.18 -7.91
N HIS A 10 -33.59 0.39 -6.65
CA HIS A 10 -34.45 0.71 -5.51
C HIS A 10 -35.56 -0.33 -5.22
N ALA A 11 -35.59 -1.44 -5.95
CA ALA A 11 -36.64 -2.44 -5.85
C ALA A 11 -36.55 -3.17 -4.50
N GLY A 12 -37.68 -3.25 -3.81
CA GLY A 12 -37.81 -3.87 -2.49
C GLY A 12 -37.18 -3.09 -1.34
N CYS A 13 -36.45 -1.98 -1.53
CA CYS A 13 -35.84 -1.28 -0.39
C CYS A 13 -36.87 -0.35 0.31
N PRO A 14 -37.26 -0.61 1.58
CA PRO A 14 -38.17 0.28 2.32
C PRO A 14 -37.43 1.52 2.87
N TYR A 15 -36.09 1.49 2.89
CA TYR A 15 -35.28 2.55 3.49
C TYR A 15 -35.03 3.70 2.50
N LYS A 16 -35.14 4.93 3.00
CA LYS A 16 -34.71 6.16 2.31
C LYS A 16 -33.42 6.66 2.96
N CYS A 17 -32.30 6.02 2.64
CA CYS A 17 -30.99 6.45 3.13
C CYS A 17 -30.67 7.86 2.61
N VAL A 18 -30.07 8.71 3.45
CA VAL A 18 -29.87 10.15 3.12
C VAL A 18 -29.02 10.39 1.88
N TYR A 19 -28.15 9.44 1.52
CA TYR A 19 -27.19 9.53 0.42
C TYR A 19 -27.62 8.76 -0.85
N CYS A 20 -28.72 8.00 -0.78
CA CYS A 20 -29.01 6.94 -1.74
C CYS A 20 -30.05 7.39 -2.78
N ASP A 21 -29.69 7.33 -4.06
CA ASP A 21 -30.61 7.39 -5.18
C ASP A 21 -30.21 6.31 -6.20
N GLN A 22 -30.74 5.10 -6.03
CA GLN A 22 -30.33 3.95 -6.84
C GLN A 22 -30.74 4.06 -8.30
N HIS A 23 -31.80 4.81 -8.63
CA HIS A 23 -32.20 5.04 -10.02
C HIS A 23 -31.10 5.80 -10.77
N ARG A 24 -30.48 6.79 -10.11
CA ARG A 24 -29.38 7.57 -10.67
C ARG A 24 -28.01 6.91 -10.55
N ILE A 25 -27.76 6.18 -9.45
CA ILE A 25 -26.47 5.50 -9.22
C ILE A 25 -26.27 4.32 -10.19
N SER A 26 -27.30 3.52 -10.41
CA SER A 26 -27.21 2.32 -11.25
C SER A 26 -27.40 2.58 -12.75
N GLY A 27 -27.92 3.76 -13.11
CA GLY A 27 -28.33 4.09 -14.49
C GLY A 27 -29.58 3.35 -14.97
N ALA A 28 -30.18 2.49 -14.15
CA ALA A 28 -31.41 1.77 -14.47
C ALA A 28 -32.64 2.57 -14.01
N ARG A 29 -33.53 2.89 -14.97
CA ARG A 29 -34.74 3.69 -14.70
C ARG A 29 -35.95 2.87 -14.25
N ARG A 30 -36.03 1.58 -14.64
CA ARG A 30 -37.15 0.68 -14.32
C ARG A 30 -36.67 -0.65 -13.74
N ILE A 31 -37.53 -1.31 -12.97
CA ILE A 31 -37.31 -2.68 -12.51
C ILE A 31 -37.31 -3.62 -13.74
N PRO A 32 -36.28 -4.45 -13.96
CA PRO A 32 -36.20 -5.31 -15.13
C PRO A 32 -37.26 -6.41 -15.10
N THR A 33 -37.83 -6.72 -16.26
CA THR A 33 -38.68 -7.90 -16.45
C THR A 33 -37.84 -9.18 -16.54
N ALA A 34 -38.49 -10.35 -16.47
CA ALA A 34 -37.81 -11.63 -16.71
C ALA A 34 -37.19 -11.71 -18.12
N GLY A 35 -37.87 -11.15 -19.13
CA GLY A 35 -37.37 -11.06 -20.50
C GLY A 35 -36.16 -10.14 -20.63
N ASP A 36 -36.15 -9.00 -19.91
CA ASP A 36 -34.99 -8.11 -19.85
C ASP A 36 -33.78 -8.83 -19.25
N ILE A 37 -33.97 -9.57 -18.15
CA ILE A 37 -32.91 -10.35 -17.50
C ILE A 37 -32.32 -11.38 -18.46
N ASN A 38 -33.17 -12.16 -19.12
CA ASN A 38 -32.72 -13.16 -20.08
C ASN A 38 -31.92 -12.52 -21.23
N SER A 39 -32.41 -11.38 -21.75
CA SER A 39 -31.73 -10.63 -22.81
C SER A 39 -30.37 -10.09 -22.37
N ILE A 40 -30.26 -9.59 -21.13
CA ILE A 40 -28.99 -9.13 -20.55
C ILE A 40 -28.00 -10.29 -20.46
N ILE A 41 -28.43 -11.46 -19.97
CA ILE A 41 -27.60 -12.66 -19.87
C ILE A 41 -27.09 -13.05 -21.25
N GLN A 42 -27.99 -13.26 -22.21
CA GLN A 42 -27.62 -13.67 -23.58
C GLN A 42 -26.68 -12.68 -24.25
N ARG A 43 -26.90 -11.37 -24.07
CA ARG A 43 -26.02 -10.34 -24.63
C ARG A 43 -24.61 -10.42 -24.06
N ASN A 44 -24.47 -10.57 -22.74
CA ASN A 44 -23.16 -10.64 -22.09
C ASN A 44 -22.43 -11.95 -22.44
N LEU A 45 -23.16 -13.07 -22.55
CA LEU A 45 -22.59 -14.37 -22.94
C LEU A 45 -21.93 -14.34 -24.34
N LYS A 46 -22.35 -13.43 -25.25
CA LYS A 46 -21.68 -13.26 -26.56
C LYS A 46 -20.27 -12.66 -26.44
N SER A 47 -19.98 -11.94 -25.36
CA SER A 47 -18.70 -11.25 -25.15
C SER A 47 -17.77 -11.94 -24.16
N ILE A 48 -18.22 -13.00 -23.48
CA ILE A 48 -17.47 -13.72 -22.47
C ILE A 48 -16.98 -15.03 -23.08
N SER A 49 -15.70 -15.38 -22.86
CA SER A 49 -15.16 -16.66 -23.33
C SER A 49 -15.81 -17.83 -22.59
N LYS A 50 -15.95 -18.98 -23.27
CA LYS A 50 -16.56 -20.19 -22.70
C LYS A 50 -15.76 -20.78 -21.52
N ASP A 51 -14.46 -20.48 -21.45
CA ASP A 51 -13.57 -21.03 -20.41
C ASP A 51 -13.55 -20.20 -19.11
N GLU A 52 -14.23 -19.05 -19.09
CA GLU A 52 -14.29 -18.20 -17.90
C GLU A 52 -15.46 -18.59 -16.99
N ASP A 53 -15.22 -18.73 -15.68
CA ASP A 53 -16.31 -18.83 -14.72
C ASP A 53 -17.23 -17.61 -14.79
N ILE A 54 -18.54 -17.82 -14.88
CA ILE A 54 -19.55 -16.77 -14.99
C ILE A 54 -20.44 -16.77 -13.75
N GLU A 55 -20.65 -15.58 -13.20
CA GLU A 55 -21.55 -15.35 -12.08
C GLU A 55 -22.59 -14.29 -12.44
N VAL A 56 -23.87 -14.54 -12.11
CA VAL A 56 -24.92 -13.53 -12.26
C VAL A 56 -25.11 -12.80 -10.94
N GLY A 57 -25.08 -11.47 -10.97
CA GLY A 57 -25.24 -10.65 -9.77
C GLY A 57 -26.43 -9.71 -9.80
N PHE A 58 -27.33 -9.82 -8.82
CA PHE A 58 -28.44 -8.88 -8.64
C PHE A 58 -28.04 -7.72 -7.70
N PHE A 59 -28.02 -6.49 -8.22
CA PHE A 59 -27.55 -5.27 -7.54
C PHE A 59 -28.58 -4.13 -7.59
N GLY A 60 -28.34 -3.05 -6.82
CA GLY A 60 -29.09 -1.80 -6.93
C GLY A 60 -30.39 -1.70 -6.12
N GLY A 61 -30.81 -2.78 -5.46
CA GLY A 61 -31.99 -2.85 -4.61
C GLY A 61 -31.78 -3.76 -3.40
N THR A 62 -32.87 -4.18 -2.76
CA THR A 62 -32.82 -5.17 -1.67
C THR A 62 -33.50 -6.45 -2.14
N PHE A 63 -32.72 -7.38 -2.71
CA PHE A 63 -33.25 -8.55 -3.40
C PHE A 63 -34.24 -9.37 -2.54
N THR A 64 -33.91 -9.59 -1.27
CA THR A 64 -34.74 -10.41 -0.36
C THR A 64 -35.99 -9.69 0.16
N PHE A 65 -36.15 -8.39 -0.08
CA PHE A 65 -37.42 -7.68 0.15
C PHE A 65 -38.34 -7.68 -1.07
N LEU A 66 -37.89 -8.10 -2.26
CA LEU A 66 -38.81 -8.27 -3.38
C LEU A 66 -39.91 -9.27 -3.01
N PRO A 67 -41.12 -9.17 -3.58
CA PRO A 67 -42.13 -10.21 -3.41
C PRO A 67 -41.56 -11.59 -3.72
N VAL A 68 -41.87 -12.61 -2.91
CA VAL A 68 -41.27 -13.95 -3.04
C VAL A 68 -41.49 -14.54 -4.43
N ALA A 69 -42.65 -14.29 -5.04
CA ALA A 69 -42.95 -14.69 -6.41
C ALA A 69 -41.97 -14.06 -7.43
N LEU A 70 -41.63 -12.78 -7.26
CA LEU A 70 -40.68 -12.09 -8.13
C LEU A 70 -39.25 -12.59 -7.91
N GLN A 71 -38.84 -12.84 -6.67
CA GLN A 71 -37.54 -13.46 -6.38
C GLN A 71 -37.41 -14.81 -7.10
N LYS A 72 -38.44 -15.67 -7.00
CA LYS A 72 -38.47 -16.97 -7.68
C LYS A 72 -38.37 -16.79 -9.19
N LYS A 73 -39.20 -15.91 -9.77
CA LYS A 73 -39.20 -15.62 -11.20
C LYS A 73 -37.81 -15.20 -11.71
N TYR A 74 -37.11 -14.32 -11.00
CA TYR A 74 -35.76 -13.90 -11.38
C TYR A 74 -34.72 -15.03 -11.30
N LEU A 75 -34.80 -15.87 -10.25
CA LEU A 75 -33.90 -17.01 -10.11
C LEU A 75 -34.20 -18.11 -11.13
N GLU A 76 -35.47 -18.31 -11.49
CA GLU A 76 -35.92 -19.26 -12.52
C GLU A 76 -35.40 -18.89 -13.91
N VAL A 77 -35.25 -17.59 -14.24
CA VAL A 77 -34.63 -17.16 -15.50
C VAL A 77 -33.18 -17.61 -15.60
N VAL A 78 -32.45 -17.65 -14.48
CA VAL A 78 -31.02 -18.02 -14.44
C VAL A 78 -30.83 -19.54 -14.36
N SER A 79 -31.80 -20.26 -13.77
CA SER A 79 -31.69 -21.71 -13.49
C SER A 79 -31.33 -22.59 -14.70
N PRO A 80 -31.89 -22.39 -15.91
CA PRO A 80 -31.50 -23.17 -17.10
C PRO A 80 -30.02 -23.03 -17.45
N TYR A 81 -29.44 -21.84 -17.29
CA TYR A 81 -28.04 -21.58 -17.56
C TYR A 81 -27.11 -22.26 -16.54
N ILE A 82 -27.52 -22.30 -15.27
CA ILE A 82 -26.82 -23.02 -14.21
C ILE A 82 -26.82 -24.52 -14.49
N LYS A 83 -28.00 -25.09 -14.83
CA LYS A 83 -28.15 -26.52 -15.13
C LYS A 83 -27.31 -26.96 -16.34
N LYS A 84 -27.13 -26.08 -17.33
CA LYS A 84 -26.30 -26.32 -18.52
C LYS A 84 -24.80 -26.09 -18.26
N GLY A 85 -24.40 -25.68 -17.06
CA GLY A 85 -23.00 -25.35 -16.74
C GLY A 85 -22.47 -24.06 -17.40
N ILE A 86 -23.34 -23.25 -18.01
CA ILE A 86 -22.94 -22.00 -18.68
C ILE A 86 -22.69 -20.88 -17.66
N ILE A 87 -23.45 -20.89 -16.56
CA ILE A 87 -23.28 -19.96 -15.43
C ILE A 87 -22.95 -20.82 -14.22
N ASN A 88 -21.94 -20.43 -13.45
CA ASN A 88 -21.45 -21.23 -12.33
C ASN A 88 -22.21 -20.92 -11.04
N SER A 89 -22.62 -19.66 -10.85
CA SER A 89 -23.27 -19.25 -9.60
C SER A 89 -24.06 -17.94 -9.71
N ILE A 90 -24.85 -17.69 -8.67
CA ILE A 90 -25.61 -16.45 -8.49
C ILE A 90 -25.14 -15.74 -7.23
N ARG A 91 -25.03 -14.41 -7.27
CA ARG A 91 -24.91 -13.54 -6.11
C ARG A 91 -26.06 -12.55 -5.99
N ILE A 92 -26.36 -12.16 -4.76
CA ILE A 92 -27.35 -11.12 -4.48
C ILE A 92 -26.77 -10.07 -3.53
N SER A 93 -27.06 -8.80 -3.81
CA SER A 93 -26.87 -7.71 -2.86
C SER A 93 -28.16 -7.45 -2.09
N THR A 94 -28.08 -7.33 -0.76
CA THR A 94 -29.25 -7.14 0.07
C THR A 94 -28.98 -6.46 1.41
N HIS A 95 -30.04 -6.24 2.20
CA HIS A 95 -30.02 -5.59 3.49
C HIS A 95 -30.04 -6.63 4.63
N PRO A 96 -29.21 -6.50 5.68
CA PRO A 96 -29.11 -7.49 6.76
C PRO A 96 -30.44 -7.88 7.42
N GLU A 97 -31.32 -6.90 7.67
CA GLU A 97 -32.61 -7.13 8.37
C GLU A 97 -33.60 -8.03 7.62
N THR A 98 -33.37 -8.27 6.33
CA THR A 98 -34.29 -9.04 5.47
C THR A 98 -33.99 -10.53 5.42
N ILE A 99 -32.86 -10.92 6.01
CA ILE A 99 -32.35 -12.26 5.88
C ILE A 99 -33.14 -13.19 6.79
N SER A 100 -33.72 -14.22 6.19
CA SER A 100 -34.28 -15.37 6.89
C SER A 100 -33.65 -16.66 6.37
N LEU A 101 -33.55 -17.68 7.23
CA LEU A 101 -33.01 -18.98 6.83
C LEU A 101 -33.80 -19.61 5.67
N LYS A 102 -35.13 -19.43 5.64
CA LYS A 102 -36.00 -19.90 4.54
C LYS A 102 -35.65 -19.22 3.22
N ALA A 103 -35.38 -17.91 3.22
CA ALA A 103 -34.95 -17.19 2.02
C ALA A 103 -33.57 -17.65 1.55
N MET A 104 -32.61 -17.83 2.46
CA MET A 104 -31.26 -18.29 2.13
C MET A 104 -31.22 -19.71 1.57
N ARG A 105 -31.99 -20.64 2.14
CA ARG A 105 -32.14 -22.00 1.59
C ARG A 105 -32.76 -22.01 0.21
N ARG A 106 -33.78 -21.17 -0.03
CA ARG A 106 -34.38 -20.99 -1.37
C ARG A 106 -33.33 -20.48 -2.36
N PHE A 107 -32.58 -19.45 -1.97
CA PHE A 107 -31.52 -18.89 -2.81
C PHE A 107 -30.43 -19.92 -3.15
N LYS A 108 -29.95 -20.69 -2.16
CA LYS A 108 -28.99 -21.78 -2.35
C LYS A 108 -29.50 -22.82 -3.35
N LYS A 109 -30.76 -23.26 -3.22
CA LYS A 109 -31.39 -24.25 -4.11
C LYS A 109 -31.45 -23.77 -5.58
N SER A 110 -31.47 -22.46 -5.81
CA SER A 110 -31.48 -21.88 -7.15
C SER A 110 -30.09 -21.66 -7.77
N GLY A 111 -29.01 -22.17 -7.15
CA GLY A 111 -27.63 -21.93 -7.59
C GLY A 111 -26.98 -20.69 -6.96
N GLY A 112 -27.58 -20.14 -5.91
CA GLY A 112 -27.00 -19.06 -5.12
C GLY A 112 -25.71 -19.48 -4.42
N ARG A 113 -24.70 -18.62 -4.46
CA ARG A 113 -23.40 -18.84 -3.81
C ARG A 113 -23.06 -17.76 -2.81
N LEU A 114 -23.13 -16.49 -3.20
CA LEU A 114 -22.69 -15.36 -2.36
C LEU A 114 -23.85 -14.41 -2.04
N VAL A 115 -23.93 -14.00 -0.77
CA VAL A 115 -24.85 -12.94 -0.31
C VAL A 115 -24.03 -11.75 0.16
N GLU A 116 -24.18 -10.61 -0.52
CA GLU A 116 -23.53 -9.36 -0.14
C GLU A 116 -24.46 -8.52 0.74
N LEU A 117 -24.02 -8.21 1.95
CA LEU A 117 -24.73 -7.37 2.90
C LEU A 117 -24.29 -5.91 2.78
N GLY A 118 -25.25 -5.04 2.46
CA GLY A 118 -25.09 -3.59 2.61
C GLY A 118 -25.06 -3.21 4.09
N ILE A 119 -23.88 -3.03 4.68
CA ILE A 119 -23.72 -2.67 6.10
C ILE A 119 -23.43 -1.19 6.24
N GLN A 120 -22.58 -0.66 5.37
CA GLN A 120 -22.14 0.74 5.30
C GLN A 120 -21.23 1.14 6.47
N SER A 121 -21.73 1.09 7.70
CA SER A 121 -21.00 1.40 8.94
C SER A 121 -21.54 0.54 10.09
N LEU A 122 -20.75 0.36 11.14
CA LEU A 122 -21.21 -0.18 12.43
C LEU A 122 -21.27 0.88 13.53
N ASP A 123 -20.96 2.14 13.21
CA ASP A 123 -21.09 3.26 14.13
C ASP A 123 -22.56 3.70 14.27
N LYS A 124 -23.06 3.70 15.52
CA LYS A 124 -24.47 4.01 15.82
C LYS A 124 -24.85 5.43 15.40
N GLU A 125 -23.94 6.39 15.57
CA GLU A 125 -24.22 7.78 15.23
C GLU A 125 -24.30 7.97 13.71
N THR A 126 -23.32 7.45 12.97
CA THR A 126 -23.32 7.45 11.50
C THR A 126 -24.59 6.80 10.96
N LEU A 127 -24.92 5.59 11.44
CA LEU A 127 -26.11 4.84 11.05
C LEU A 127 -27.41 5.63 11.31
N ARG A 128 -27.52 6.29 12.48
CA ARG A 128 -28.66 7.16 12.81
C ARG A 128 -28.78 8.33 11.84
N ARG A 129 -27.66 9.04 11.57
CA ARG A 129 -27.63 10.19 10.65
C ARG A 129 -28.00 9.78 9.23
N ILE A 130 -27.63 8.58 8.79
CA ILE A 130 -28.00 8.08 7.45
C ILE A 130 -29.38 7.41 7.38
N LYS A 131 -30.15 7.44 8.48
CA LYS A 131 -31.49 6.84 8.61
C LYS A 131 -31.50 5.33 8.35
N ARG A 132 -30.45 4.63 8.80
CA ARG A 132 -30.30 3.18 8.69
C ARG A 132 -30.16 2.61 10.10
N LYS A 133 -31.26 2.18 10.72
CA LYS A 133 -31.30 1.81 12.15
C LYS A 133 -30.87 0.36 12.42
N THR A 134 -30.03 -0.23 11.58
CA THR A 134 -29.61 -1.62 11.71
C THR A 134 -28.60 -1.78 12.84
N ASP A 135 -28.96 -2.55 13.86
CA ASP A 135 -28.05 -2.93 14.93
C ASP A 135 -27.11 -4.08 14.52
N PHE A 136 -25.94 -4.14 15.17
CA PHE A 136 -24.94 -5.18 14.94
C PHE A 136 -25.45 -6.59 15.27
N GLY A 137 -26.37 -6.74 16.23
CA GLY A 137 -27.04 -7.99 16.53
C GLY A 137 -27.88 -8.53 15.36
N ALA A 138 -28.59 -7.64 14.65
CA ALA A 138 -29.32 -8.02 13.44
C ALA A 138 -28.37 -8.49 12.32
N ILE A 139 -27.22 -7.84 12.17
CA ILE A 139 -26.17 -8.25 11.22
C ILE A 139 -25.62 -9.63 11.60
N LYS A 140 -25.28 -9.87 12.87
CA LYS A 140 -24.82 -11.19 13.33
C LYS A 140 -25.85 -12.29 13.05
N LYS A 141 -27.14 -12.01 13.29
CA LYS A 141 -28.23 -12.94 13.01
C LYS A 141 -28.34 -13.25 11.51
N ALA A 142 -28.24 -12.24 10.66
CA ALA A 142 -28.22 -12.40 9.21
C ALA A 142 -27.04 -13.27 8.75
N VAL A 143 -25.83 -12.99 9.23
CA VAL A 143 -24.63 -13.78 8.94
C VAL A 143 -24.80 -15.23 9.37
N LYS A 144 -25.35 -15.48 10.57
CA LYS A 144 -25.65 -16.84 11.04
C LYS A 144 -26.56 -17.59 10.07
N TYR A 145 -27.59 -16.94 9.52
CA TYR A 145 -28.49 -17.57 8.55
C TYR A 145 -27.86 -17.81 7.18
N ILE A 146 -26.99 -16.92 6.72
CA ILE A 146 -26.21 -17.08 5.47
C ILE A 146 -25.30 -18.31 5.61
N LYS A 147 -24.48 -18.36 6.67
CA LYS A 147 -23.55 -19.48 6.92
C LYS A 147 -24.28 -20.80 7.12
N LYS A 148 -25.39 -20.82 7.89
CA LYS A 148 -26.22 -22.03 8.06
C LYS A 148 -26.83 -22.55 6.77
N ALA A 149 -26.98 -21.72 5.73
CA ALA A 149 -27.47 -22.14 4.43
C ALA A 149 -26.33 -22.61 3.49
N GLY A 150 -25.07 -22.60 3.94
CA GLY A 150 -23.91 -22.96 3.14
C GLY A 150 -23.62 -21.95 2.02
N LEU A 151 -23.81 -20.66 2.31
CA LEU A 151 -23.57 -19.54 1.40
C LEU A 151 -22.36 -18.73 1.87
N ASP A 152 -21.62 -18.20 0.91
CA ASP A 152 -20.55 -17.23 1.13
C ASP A 152 -21.17 -15.87 1.52
N LEU A 153 -20.45 -15.10 2.32
CA LEU A 153 -20.77 -13.77 2.81
C LEU A 153 -19.88 -12.70 2.16
N GLY A 154 -20.50 -11.71 1.53
CA GLY A 154 -19.86 -10.44 1.18
C GLY A 154 -20.32 -9.32 2.09
N VAL A 155 -19.46 -8.34 2.35
CA VAL A 155 -19.84 -7.11 3.08
C VAL A 155 -19.56 -5.86 2.25
N GLN A 156 -20.41 -4.86 2.39
CA GLN A 156 -20.23 -3.56 1.75
C GLN A 156 -20.13 -2.48 2.83
N VAL A 157 -19.07 -1.69 2.76
CA VAL A 157 -18.82 -0.55 3.65
C VAL A 157 -18.72 0.75 2.85
N MET A 158 -19.06 1.85 3.52
CA MET A 158 -18.98 3.19 2.96
C MET A 158 -18.08 4.07 3.79
N LEU A 159 -17.37 4.97 3.10
CA LEU A 159 -16.44 5.93 3.71
C LEU A 159 -16.96 7.35 3.56
N GLY A 160 -16.80 8.15 4.60
CA GLY A 160 -17.14 9.57 4.59
C GLY A 160 -18.65 9.82 4.66
N LEU A 161 -19.41 8.93 5.29
CA LEU A 161 -20.82 9.19 5.59
C LEU A 161 -20.96 10.33 6.62
N PRO A 162 -22.13 10.98 6.76
CA PRO A 162 -22.37 11.95 7.82
C PRO A 162 -22.02 11.40 9.21
N GLY A 163 -21.10 12.09 9.92
CA GLY A 163 -20.61 11.69 11.24
C GLY A 163 -19.58 10.55 11.25
N ASP A 164 -19.15 10.08 10.07
CA ASP A 164 -18.11 9.06 9.91
C ASP A 164 -16.70 9.64 10.09
N THR A 165 -15.78 8.82 10.59
CA THR A 165 -14.35 9.15 10.71
C THR A 165 -13.51 7.94 10.30
N LEU A 166 -12.22 8.12 10.04
CA LEU A 166 -11.34 7.00 9.70
C LEU A 166 -11.30 5.97 10.84
N GLU A 167 -11.28 6.41 12.09
CA GLU A 167 -11.28 5.55 13.27
C GLU A 167 -12.56 4.69 13.33
N LYS A 168 -13.72 5.29 13.07
CA LYS A 168 -15.01 4.58 13.01
C LYS A 168 -15.04 3.57 11.85
N ALA A 169 -14.49 3.93 10.69
CA ALA A 169 -14.37 3.03 9.55
C ALA A 169 -13.43 1.85 9.83
N ILE A 170 -12.29 2.09 10.50
CA ILE A 170 -11.34 1.06 10.94
C ILE A 170 -12.02 0.10 11.91
N GLN A 171 -12.72 0.61 12.92
CA GLN A 171 -13.46 -0.22 13.87
C GLN A 171 -14.56 -1.05 13.18
N THR A 172 -15.25 -0.47 12.20
CA THR A 172 -16.21 -1.18 11.37
C THR A 172 -15.55 -2.34 10.63
N ALA A 173 -14.46 -2.09 9.91
CA ALA A 173 -13.74 -3.12 9.16
C ALA A 173 -13.27 -4.27 10.06
N LYS A 174 -12.62 -3.96 11.20
CA LYS A 174 -12.15 -4.97 12.18
C LYS A 174 -13.29 -5.84 12.72
N LYS A 175 -14.43 -5.24 13.08
CA LYS A 175 -15.60 -6.00 13.55
C LYS A 175 -16.20 -6.88 12.47
N LEU A 176 -16.20 -6.42 11.21
CA LEU A 176 -16.71 -7.19 10.08
C LEU A 176 -15.81 -8.36 9.71
N ILE A 177 -14.48 -8.21 9.80
CA ILE A 177 -13.53 -9.33 9.64
C ILE A 177 -13.86 -10.45 10.64
N GLY A 178 -14.20 -10.10 11.88
CA GLY A 178 -14.63 -11.08 12.90
C GLY A 178 -15.92 -11.85 12.57
N LEU A 179 -16.70 -11.42 11.56
CA LEU A 179 -17.85 -12.17 11.05
C LEU A 179 -17.45 -13.22 9.99
N GLY A 180 -16.19 -13.21 9.55
CA GLY A 180 -15.61 -14.05 8.51
C GLY A 180 -16.32 -13.96 7.16
N PRO A 181 -16.35 -12.78 6.51
CA PRO A 181 -16.77 -12.63 5.12
C PRO A 181 -15.63 -13.01 4.17
N GLU A 182 -15.98 -13.55 3.01
CA GLU A 182 -15.06 -13.93 1.95
C GLU A 182 -14.67 -12.71 1.10
N THR A 183 -15.59 -11.74 0.99
CA THR A 183 -15.38 -10.55 0.15
C THR A 183 -15.84 -9.24 0.81
N ALA A 184 -15.17 -8.15 0.44
CA ALA A 184 -15.55 -6.80 0.84
C ALA A 184 -15.66 -5.85 -0.37
N ARG A 185 -16.56 -4.88 -0.26
CA ARG A 185 -16.65 -3.73 -1.18
C ARG A 185 -16.57 -2.43 -0.41
N ILE A 186 -15.80 -1.48 -0.93
CA ILE A 186 -15.54 -0.19 -0.30
C ILE A 186 -16.01 0.92 -1.22
N TYR A 187 -16.94 1.75 -0.74
CA TYR A 187 -17.52 2.83 -1.53
C TYR A 187 -17.32 4.18 -0.84
N PRO A 188 -16.76 5.20 -1.50
CA PRO A 188 -16.77 6.52 -0.91
C PRO A 188 -18.17 7.16 -1.07
N THR A 189 -18.54 8.02 -0.13
CA THR A 189 -19.84 8.71 -0.15
C THR A 189 -19.84 9.86 -1.14
N LEU A 190 -20.80 9.85 -2.08
CA LEU A 190 -21.02 10.93 -3.04
C LEU A 190 -22.28 11.74 -2.68
N VAL A 191 -22.26 13.02 -3.02
CA VAL A 191 -23.41 13.93 -2.93
C VAL A 191 -24.17 13.91 -4.24
N ILE A 192 -25.33 13.26 -4.24
CA ILE A 192 -26.15 13.05 -5.44
C ILE A 192 -27.34 14.00 -5.43
N LYS A 193 -27.61 14.65 -6.57
CA LYS A 193 -28.73 15.58 -6.74
C LYS A 193 -30.05 14.89 -6.38
N GLY A 194 -30.89 15.57 -5.60
CA GLY A 194 -32.19 15.07 -5.15
C GLY A 194 -32.17 14.33 -3.82
N THR A 195 -31.00 13.96 -3.31
CA THR A 195 -30.87 13.29 -2.00
C THR A 195 -30.97 14.27 -0.83
N GLU A 196 -31.22 13.74 0.37
CA GLU A 196 -31.17 14.54 1.60
C GLU A 196 -29.75 15.03 1.90
N LEU A 197 -28.75 14.20 1.63
CA LEU A 197 -27.33 14.57 1.75
C LEU A 197 -26.98 15.78 0.87
N ALA A 198 -27.57 15.89 -0.32
CA ALA A 198 -27.41 17.07 -1.18
C ALA A 198 -28.00 18.34 -0.55
N ARG A 199 -29.11 18.24 0.18
CA ARG A 199 -29.69 19.37 0.91
C ARG A 199 -28.80 19.76 2.10
N GLU A 200 -28.27 18.78 2.83
CA GLU A 200 -27.33 19.03 3.93
C GLU A 200 -26.02 19.68 3.45
N TYR A 201 -25.46 19.20 2.34
CA TYR A 201 -24.28 19.79 1.70
C TYR A 201 -24.50 21.25 1.33
N LYS A 202 -25.63 21.57 0.66
CA LYS A 202 -25.97 22.95 0.28
C LYS A 202 -26.14 23.87 1.48
N LYS A 203 -26.59 23.34 2.63
CA LYS A 203 -26.72 24.07 3.90
C LYS A 203 -25.42 24.14 4.71
N GLY A 204 -24.30 23.62 4.18
CA GLY A 204 -23.01 23.56 4.89
C GLY A 204 -22.94 22.54 6.03
N LYS A 205 -23.98 21.70 6.22
CA LYS A 205 -24.07 20.73 7.32
C LYS A 205 -23.31 19.42 7.06
N TYR A 206 -22.93 19.17 5.81
CA TYR A 206 -22.14 18.01 5.42
C TYR A 206 -21.03 18.43 4.46
N LYS A 207 -19.81 17.89 4.68
CA LYS A 207 -18.66 18.09 3.81
C LYS A 207 -18.16 16.72 3.32
N PRO A 208 -18.23 16.43 2.01
CA PRO A 208 -17.72 15.17 1.48
C PRO A 208 -16.19 15.11 1.60
N LEU A 209 -15.65 13.89 1.62
CA LEU A 209 -14.21 13.67 1.52
C LEU A 209 -13.66 14.27 0.21
N SER A 210 -12.44 14.80 0.28
CA SER A 210 -11.68 15.08 -0.94
C SER A 210 -11.28 13.77 -1.61
N LEU A 211 -11.02 13.81 -2.93
CA LEU A 211 -10.55 12.63 -3.66
C LEU A 211 -9.29 12.03 -3.01
N LYS A 212 -8.32 12.87 -2.64
CA LYS A 212 -7.10 12.46 -1.93
C LYS A 212 -7.42 11.75 -0.61
N ASN A 213 -8.24 12.34 0.25
CA ASN A 213 -8.56 11.75 1.55
C ASN A 213 -9.35 10.45 1.41
N ALA A 214 -10.24 10.36 0.43
CA ALA A 214 -10.97 9.14 0.13
C ALA A 214 -10.03 8.02 -0.36
N ILE A 215 -9.03 8.34 -1.18
CA ILE A 215 -8.00 7.37 -1.62
C ILE A 215 -7.20 6.86 -0.43
N GLU A 216 -6.72 7.77 0.44
CA GLU A 216 -5.94 7.41 1.64
C GLU A 216 -6.75 6.51 2.59
N GLN A 217 -7.98 6.92 2.93
CA GLN A 217 -8.83 6.15 3.83
C GLN A 217 -9.21 4.79 3.22
N ALA A 218 -9.55 4.75 1.92
CA ALA A 218 -9.88 3.49 1.25
C ALA A 218 -8.67 2.54 1.18
N ALA A 219 -7.45 3.06 1.04
CA ALA A 219 -6.23 2.24 1.06
C ALA A 219 -6.03 1.58 2.43
N VAL A 220 -6.19 2.34 3.51
CA VAL A 220 -6.13 1.81 4.89
C VAL A 220 -7.18 0.73 5.13
N ILE A 221 -8.43 1.00 4.75
CA ILE A 221 -9.52 0.02 4.96
C ILE A 221 -9.36 -1.21 4.07
N SER A 222 -8.91 -1.04 2.83
CA SER A 222 -8.62 -2.15 1.92
C SER A 222 -7.54 -3.06 2.47
N GLU A 223 -6.45 -2.48 2.98
CA GLU A 223 -5.37 -3.22 3.60
C GLU A 223 -5.82 -3.99 4.84
N ILE A 224 -6.61 -3.38 5.72
CA ILE A 224 -7.17 -4.05 6.90
C ILE A 224 -8.02 -5.28 6.51
N PHE A 225 -8.85 -5.17 5.47
CA PHE A 225 -9.63 -6.31 4.99
C PHE A 225 -8.74 -7.42 4.41
N GLU A 226 -7.78 -7.05 3.55
CA GLU A 226 -6.89 -8.03 2.91
C GLU A 226 -5.99 -8.75 3.93
N GLU A 227 -5.43 -8.03 4.91
CA GLU A 227 -4.67 -8.62 6.03
C GLU A 227 -5.54 -9.52 6.91
N GLY A 228 -6.84 -9.19 7.03
CA GLY A 228 -7.84 -10.03 7.71
C GLY A 228 -8.33 -11.23 6.90
N GLY A 229 -7.74 -11.51 5.72
CA GLY A 229 -8.14 -12.63 4.86
C GLY A 229 -9.39 -12.38 4.02
N VAL A 230 -9.90 -11.15 3.97
CA VAL A 230 -11.11 -10.78 3.23
C VAL A 230 -10.73 -10.17 1.88
N LYS A 231 -11.20 -10.75 0.78
CA LYS A 231 -10.87 -10.27 -0.57
C LYS A 231 -11.63 -8.98 -0.92
N VAL A 232 -10.92 -7.87 -1.12
CA VAL A 232 -11.54 -6.62 -1.57
C VAL A 232 -11.79 -6.65 -3.08
N ILE A 233 -13.03 -7.00 -3.46
CA ILE A 233 -13.39 -7.23 -4.86
C ILE A 233 -13.78 -5.93 -5.61
N ARG A 234 -14.16 -4.88 -4.89
CA ARG A 234 -14.54 -3.59 -5.48
C ARG A 234 -14.19 -2.42 -4.58
N ILE A 235 -13.55 -1.42 -5.17
CA ILE A 235 -13.28 -0.12 -4.53
C ILE A 235 -13.80 0.96 -5.47
N GLY A 236 -14.70 1.81 -4.97
CA GLY A 236 -15.39 2.82 -5.77
C GLY A 236 -16.62 2.30 -6.52
N LEU A 237 -17.42 3.24 -7.02
CA LEU A 237 -18.70 2.98 -7.68
C LEU A 237 -18.51 2.45 -9.11
N HIS A 238 -19.56 1.86 -9.67
CA HIS A 238 -19.57 1.49 -11.10
C HIS A 238 -19.66 2.79 -11.93
N PRO A 239 -18.77 3.01 -12.91
CA PRO A 239 -18.92 4.14 -13.81
C PRO A 239 -20.23 4.02 -14.56
N SER A 240 -21.03 5.08 -14.55
CA SER A 240 -22.24 5.16 -15.35
C SER A 240 -22.26 6.52 -16.03
N ARG A 241 -22.84 6.59 -17.24
CA ARG A 241 -22.97 7.86 -17.98
C ARG A 241 -23.62 8.95 -17.11
N ASP A 242 -24.54 8.55 -16.24
CA ASP A 242 -25.21 9.45 -15.30
C ASP A 242 -24.26 9.98 -14.21
N LEU A 243 -23.38 9.16 -13.63
CA LEU A 243 -22.39 9.58 -12.64
C LEU A 243 -21.25 10.42 -13.27
N ASP A 244 -20.91 10.15 -14.52
CA ASP A 244 -19.95 10.95 -15.29
C ASP A 244 -20.53 12.30 -15.73
N SER A 245 -21.86 12.40 -15.81
CA SER A 245 -22.55 13.67 -16.09
C SER A 245 -22.57 14.58 -14.86
N LYS A 246 -22.22 15.86 -15.04
CA LYS A 246 -22.34 16.91 -14.00
C LYS A 246 -23.77 17.11 -13.49
N ASN A 247 -24.77 16.54 -14.15
CA ASN A 247 -26.18 16.71 -13.83
C ASN A 247 -26.65 15.87 -12.64
N THR A 248 -25.95 14.77 -12.32
CA THR A 248 -26.36 13.82 -11.27
C THR A 248 -25.52 13.96 -9.99
N MET A 249 -24.21 14.03 -10.12
CA MET A 249 -23.30 14.16 -8.97
C MET A 249 -23.01 15.64 -8.69
N ILE A 250 -23.37 16.12 -7.50
CA ILE A 250 -23.09 17.51 -7.07
C ILE A 250 -21.63 17.64 -6.61
N LYS A 251 -21.16 16.72 -5.75
CA LYS A 251 -19.82 16.75 -5.17
C LYS A 251 -19.44 15.38 -4.62
N GLY A 252 -18.15 15.10 -4.53
CA GLY A 252 -17.64 13.91 -3.85
C GLY A 252 -16.38 13.37 -4.51
N PRO A 253 -15.73 12.38 -3.88
CA PRO A 253 -14.52 11.74 -4.39
C PRO A 253 -14.86 10.69 -5.47
N TYR A 254 -15.12 11.15 -6.69
CA TYR A 254 -15.39 10.27 -7.83
C TYR A 254 -14.28 10.36 -8.89
N HIS A 255 -13.85 9.19 -9.36
CA HIS A 255 -12.98 9.03 -10.53
C HIS A 255 -13.22 7.62 -11.10
N CYS A 256 -13.20 7.47 -12.42
CA CYS A 256 -13.36 6.17 -13.09
C CYS A 256 -12.29 5.13 -12.69
N ALA A 257 -11.10 5.59 -12.28
CA ALA A 257 -9.93 4.82 -11.89
C ALA A 257 -9.71 4.84 -10.37
N PHE A 258 -10.73 5.24 -9.58
CA PHE A 258 -10.61 5.37 -8.12
C PHE A 258 -10.06 4.10 -7.46
N GLY A 259 -10.56 2.92 -7.86
CA GLY A 259 -10.07 1.65 -7.33
C GLY A 259 -8.60 1.36 -7.66
N GLU A 260 -8.12 1.74 -8.85
CA GLU A 260 -6.71 1.60 -9.22
C GLU A 260 -5.83 2.56 -8.42
N MET A 261 -6.28 3.79 -8.23
CA MET A 261 -5.59 4.79 -7.39
C MET A 261 -5.45 4.32 -5.94
N VAL A 262 -6.50 3.68 -5.38
CA VAL A 262 -6.46 3.11 -4.03
C VAL A 262 -5.47 1.95 -3.93
N ARG A 263 -5.45 1.05 -4.92
CA ARG A 263 -4.46 -0.05 -4.97
C ARG A 263 -3.04 0.48 -5.09
N ALA A 264 -2.83 1.50 -5.91
CA ALA A 264 -1.54 2.15 -6.06
C ALA A 264 -1.09 2.81 -4.74
N ARG A 265 -1.99 3.52 -4.06
CA ARG A 265 -1.73 4.10 -2.73
C ARG A 265 -1.41 3.03 -1.70
N THR A 266 -2.11 1.90 -1.72
CA THR A 266 -1.84 0.75 -0.83
C THR A 266 -0.43 0.20 -1.06
N MET A 267 -0.01 0.03 -2.33
CA MET A 267 1.35 -0.38 -2.68
C MET A 267 2.40 0.65 -2.24
N CYS A 268 2.13 1.93 -2.47
CA CYS A 268 2.96 3.04 -2.03
C CYS A 268 3.20 2.99 -0.51
N ASN A 269 2.14 2.81 0.28
CA ASN A 269 2.22 2.67 1.74
C ASN A 269 3.09 1.45 2.16
N LYS A 270 2.98 0.32 1.45
CA LYS A 270 3.81 -0.87 1.71
C LYS A 270 5.29 -0.59 1.42
N ILE A 271 5.61 0.07 0.30
CA ILE A 271 6.98 0.49 -0.03
C ILE A 271 7.54 1.43 1.04
N MET A 272 6.73 2.40 1.49
CA MET A 272 7.14 3.32 2.56
C MET A 272 7.49 2.60 3.87
N ARG A 273 6.73 1.56 4.25
CA ARG A 273 7.02 0.78 5.45
C ARG A 273 8.23 -0.15 5.31
N ALA A 274 8.49 -0.65 4.10
CA ALA A 274 9.63 -1.51 3.84
C ALA A 274 10.98 -0.77 3.99
N ILE A 275 11.02 0.53 3.66
CA ILE A 275 12.21 1.36 3.78
C ILE A 275 12.19 2.09 5.13
N LYS A 276 12.89 1.54 6.13
CA LYS A 276 12.91 2.06 7.51
C LYS A 276 13.50 3.47 7.61
N ASP A 277 14.60 3.74 6.90
CA ASP A 277 15.30 5.02 6.97
C ASP A 277 14.77 5.99 5.91
N ARG A 278 14.16 7.10 6.35
CA ARG A 278 13.55 8.08 5.42
C ARG A 278 14.59 8.90 4.66
N HIS A 279 15.62 9.38 5.35
CA HIS A 279 16.64 10.27 4.80
C HIS A 279 18.04 9.77 5.13
N LEU A 280 18.58 8.91 4.27
CA LEU A 280 20.00 8.57 4.30
C LEU A 280 20.75 9.56 3.41
N ALA A 281 21.66 10.34 4.00
CA ALA A 281 22.38 11.41 3.30
C ALA A 281 23.20 10.88 2.09
N ASN A 282 23.57 9.60 2.13
CA ASN A 282 24.34 8.95 1.08
C ASN A 282 23.47 8.06 0.16
N ARG A 283 22.15 8.18 0.19
CA ARG A 283 21.28 7.45 -0.75
C ARG A 283 21.48 7.99 -2.18
N SER A 284 21.58 7.10 -3.16
CA SER A 284 21.63 7.46 -4.59
C SER A 284 20.26 7.39 -5.25
N HIS A 285 19.58 6.25 -5.11
CA HIS A 285 18.25 5.99 -5.67
C HIS A 285 17.66 4.74 -5.01
N ILE A 286 16.37 4.53 -5.17
CA ILE A 286 15.72 3.28 -4.77
C ILE A 286 15.32 2.55 -6.03
N GLU A 287 15.70 1.29 -6.12
CA GLU A 287 15.37 0.40 -7.22
C GLU A 287 14.27 -0.55 -6.75
N ILE A 288 13.12 -0.55 -7.43
CA ILE A 288 12.01 -1.46 -7.15
C ILE A 288 11.96 -2.45 -8.31
N LEU A 289 12.34 -3.68 -8.00
CA LEU A 289 12.21 -4.82 -8.88
C LEU A 289 10.77 -5.34 -8.76
N ALA A 290 10.05 -5.49 -9.87
CA ALA A 290 8.68 -6.01 -9.83
C ALA A 290 8.26 -6.61 -11.18
N PRO A 291 7.21 -7.44 -11.20
CA PRO A 291 6.53 -7.83 -12.44
C PRO A 291 5.98 -6.61 -13.18
N GLU A 292 5.98 -6.66 -14.50
CA GLU A 292 5.61 -5.53 -15.35
C GLU A 292 4.14 -5.09 -15.16
N ASN A 293 3.24 -6.05 -14.92
CA ASN A 293 1.84 -5.77 -14.58
C ASN A 293 1.66 -5.01 -13.25
N MET A 294 2.69 -4.94 -12.40
CA MET A 294 2.67 -4.20 -11.13
C MET A 294 3.18 -2.76 -11.27
N PHE A 295 3.83 -2.40 -12.37
CA PHE A 295 4.45 -1.07 -12.55
C PHE A 295 3.43 0.07 -12.46
N ASN A 296 2.20 -0.16 -12.94
CA ASN A 296 1.12 0.82 -12.86
C ASN A 296 0.69 1.08 -11.41
N PHE A 297 0.69 0.06 -10.55
CA PHE A 297 0.37 0.23 -9.13
C PHE A 297 1.50 0.90 -8.36
N ILE A 298 2.76 0.66 -8.74
CA ILE A 298 3.91 1.32 -8.10
C ILE A 298 4.02 2.78 -8.55
N SER A 299 3.85 3.04 -9.85
CA SER A 299 3.92 4.40 -10.40
C SER A 299 2.72 5.25 -10.01
N GLY A 300 1.55 4.61 -9.93
CA GLY A 300 0.27 5.27 -9.73
C GLY A 300 -0.23 6.01 -10.96
N HIS A 301 -1.47 6.49 -10.87
CA HIS A 301 -2.12 7.22 -11.95
C HIS A 301 -1.32 8.47 -12.34
N ARG A 302 -0.87 8.54 -13.61
CA ARG A 302 0.01 9.60 -14.14
C ARG A 302 1.33 9.77 -13.36
N GLY A 303 1.83 8.69 -12.75
CA GLY A 303 3.09 8.70 -11.98
C GLY A 303 3.00 9.40 -10.62
N SER A 304 1.79 9.61 -10.08
CA SER A 304 1.59 10.37 -8.83
C SER A 304 2.27 9.73 -7.62
N GLU A 305 2.23 8.40 -7.52
CA GLU A 305 2.80 7.66 -6.39
C GLU A 305 4.31 7.61 -6.47
N ARG A 306 4.87 7.37 -7.66
CA ARG A 306 6.32 7.45 -7.88
C ARG A 306 6.87 8.83 -7.50
N LYS A 307 6.27 9.92 -8.01
CA LYS A 307 6.68 11.29 -7.67
C LYS A 307 6.50 11.61 -6.18
N PHE A 308 5.54 10.97 -5.52
CA PHE A 308 5.38 11.09 -4.08
C PHE A 308 6.52 10.38 -3.34
N LEU A 309 6.86 9.15 -3.71
CA LEU A 309 7.99 8.39 -3.14
C LEU A 309 9.33 9.11 -3.38
N GLU A 310 9.55 9.67 -4.57
CA GLU A 310 10.75 10.44 -4.90
C GLU A 310 10.93 11.66 -3.98
N ARG A 311 9.84 12.41 -3.75
CA ARG A 311 9.85 13.53 -2.80
C ARG A 311 9.97 13.06 -1.35
N TYR A 312 9.35 11.94 -1.00
CA TYR A 312 9.35 11.39 0.36
C TYR A 312 10.74 10.92 0.78
N PHE A 313 11.48 10.26 -0.11
CA PHE A 313 12.83 9.76 0.16
C PHE A 313 13.95 10.70 -0.28
N GLY A 314 13.63 11.74 -1.06
CA GLY A 314 14.59 12.70 -1.58
C GLY A 314 15.52 12.15 -2.67
N VAL A 315 15.17 11.03 -3.31
CA VAL A 315 15.97 10.37 -4.35
C VAL A 315 15.08 9.80 -5.46
N PRO A 316 15.63 9.57 -6.68
CA PRO A 316 14.88 8.92 -7.75
C PRO A 316 14.42 7.50 -7.39
N ILE A 317 13.25 7.11 -7.89
CA ILE A 317 12.76 5.74 -7.86
C ILE A 317 12.93 5.13 -9.25
N LEU A 318 13.63 4.02 -9.36
CA LEU A 318 13.84 3.28 -10.60
C LEU A 318 13.04 1.98 -10.57
N LEU A 319 12.29 1.69 -11.64
CA LEU A 319 11.56 0.44 -11.79
C LEU A 319 12.35 -0.48 -12.71
N ARG A 320 12.52 -1.75 -12.30
CA ARG A 320 13.08 -2.79 -13.16
C ARG A 320 12.24 -4.05 -13.10
N ARG A 321 12.27 -4.80 -14.20
CA ARG A 321 11.49 -6.04 -14.34
C ARG A 321 12.13 -7.15 -13.50
N ALA A 322 11.29 -7.85 -12.73
CA ALA A 322 11.64 -9.07 -12.00
C ALA A 322 10.40 -9.94 -11.77
N GLU A 323 10.58 -11.18 -11.30
CA GLU A 323 9.47 -12.09 -10.99
C GLU A 323 8.74 -11.75 -9.69
N LYS A 324 9.43 -11.14 -8.74
CA LYS A 324 8.92 -10.80 -7.41
C LYS A 324 9.19 -9.34 -7.11
N ILE A 325 8.41 -8.80 -6.16
CA ILE A 325 8.63 -7.44 -5.67
C ILE A 325 9.80 -7.45 -4.70
N GLU A 326 10.88 -6.75 -5.06
CA GLU A 326 12.04 -6.52 -4.20
C GLU A 326 12.40 -5.03 -4.22
N ILE A 327 12.75 -4.48 -3.05
CA ILE A 327 13.10 -3.08 -2.90
C ILE A 327 14.58 -3.01 -2.54
N ILE A 328 15.38 -2.42 -3.42
CA ILE A 328 16.82 -2.27 -3.26
C ILE A 328 17.15 -0.81 -3.00
N ASP A 329 17.58 -0.51 -1.77
CA ASP A 329 18.05 0.81 -1.38
C ASP A 329 19.50 1.03 -1.82
N ARG A 330 19.69 1.72 -2.95
CA ARG A 330 21.00 2.02 -3.51
C ARG A 330 21.54 3.30 -2.86
N ARG A 331 22.66 3.13 -2.17
CA ARG A 331 23.56 4.12 -1.57
C ARG A 331 24.76 4.41 -2.48
N LYS A 332 25.30 5.60 -2.34
CA LYS A 332 26.54 6.11 -2.93
C LYS A 332 27.75 5.47 -2.26
N ASP A 333 28.83 5.31 -3.04
CA ASP A 333 30.15 5.01 -2.49
C ASP A 333 30.60 6.14 -1.56
N ILE A 334 31.43 5.86 -0.56
CA ILE A 334 31.84 6.87 0.42
C ILE A 334 33.28 7.29 0.15
N ALA A 335 33.53 8.59 0.13
CA ALA A 335 34.88 9.15 0.10
C ALA A 335 35.13 9.86 1.42
N VAL A 336 36.08 9.37 2.22
CA VAL A 336 36.50 10.00 3.47
C VAL A 336 37.80 10.75 3.20
N LEU A 337 37.79 12.07 3.42
CA LEU A 337 38.81 12.98 2.92
C LEU A 337 39.41 13.84 4.04
N ASP A 338 40.66 14.26 3.86
CA ASP A 338 41.25 15.35 4.63
C ASP A 338 40.51 16.67 4.33
N PRO A 339 40.08 17.44 5.35
CA PRO A 339 39.43 18.74 5.14
C PRO A 339 40.23 19.73 4.29
N ARG A 340 41.57 19.60 4.24
CA ARG A 340 42.47 20.48 3.49
C ARG A 340 42.52 20.18 1.99
N MET A 341 41.91 19.08 1.54
CA MET A 341 41.88 18.76 0.10
C MET A 341 41.25 19.89 -0.73
N PRO A 342 41.74 20.15 -1.96
CA PRO A 342 41.17 21.18 -2.83
C PRO A 342 39.68 20.97 -3.10
N ARG A 343 38.90 22.06 -3.07
CA ARG A 343 37.45 22.03 -3.34
C ARG A 343 37.12 21.37 -4.69
N ALA A 344 37.93 21.62 -5.73
CA ALA A 344 37.76 21.00 -7.05
C ALA A 344 37.83 19.47 -7.02
N ALA A 345 38.70 18.87 -6.20
CA ALA A 345 38.81 17.43 -6.04
C ALA A 345 37.56 16.85 -5.35
N LYS A 346 37.10 17.52 -4.28
CA LYS A 346 35.86 17.16 -3.56
C LYS A 346 34.64 17.19 -4.49
N GLU A 347 34.53 18.22 -5.33
CA GLU A 347 33.44 18.33 -6.32
C GLU A 347 33.52 17.26 -7.43
N ARG A 348 34.73 16.89 -7.89
CA ARG A 348 34.90 15.77 -8.82
C ARG A 348 34.40 14.45 -8.24
N LEU A 349 34.71 14.15 -6.98
CA LEU A 349 34.23 12.93 -6.31
C LEU A 349 32.69 12.90 -6.22
N LYS A 350 32.04 14.03 -5.90
CA LYS A 350 30.58 14.13 -5.92
C LYS A 350 29.99 13.85 -7.31
N LYS A 351 30.64 14.34 -8.39
CA LYS A 351 30.25 14.05 -9.78
C LYS A 351 30.41 12.58 -10.15
N LEU A 352 31.38 11.88 -9.54
CA LEU A 352 31.54 10.42 -9.65
C LEU A 352 30.58 9.64 -8.73
N ASN A 353 29.53 10.28 -8.21
CA ASN A 353 28.51 9.70 -7.34
C ASN A 353 29.04 9.20 -5.97
N TYR A 354 30.15 9.76 -5.47
CA TYR A 354 30.59 9.56 -4.08
C TYR A 354 29.83 10.48 -3.11
N HIS A 355 29.52 9.95 -1.93
CA HIS A 355 29.18 10.74 -0.76
C HIS A 355 30.48 11.13 -0.04
N VAL A 356 30.83 12.41 -0.16
CA VAL A 356 32.07 12.97 0.37
C VAL A 356 31.87 13.37 1.83
N VAL A 357 32.74 12.88 2.71
CA VAL A 357 32.77 13.19 4.15
C VAL A 357 34.18 13.63 4.52
N GLU A 358 34.28 14.72 5.28
CA GLU A 358 35.55 15.24 5.76
C GLU A 358 35.82 14.73 7.18
N VAL A 359 37.07 14.36 7.45
CA VAL A 359 37.50 13.91 8.78
C VAL A 359 37.61 15.11 9.72
N PRO A 360 37.01 15.08 10.93
CA PRO A 360 37.21 16.16 11.89
C PRO A 360 38.69 16.28 12.30
N LEU A 361 39.17 17.51 12.47
CA LEU A 361 40.54 17.75 12.91
C LEU A 361 40.72 17.31 14.38
N HIS A 362 41.70 16.45 14.65
CA HIS A 362 41.98 15.92 15.96
C HIS A 362 42.78 16.91 16.82
N LYS A 363 42.21 17.35 17.94
CA LYS A 363 42.77 18.41 18.82
C LYS A 363 44.17 18.10 19.37
N LYS A 364 44.51 16.83 19.57
CA LYS A 364 45.81 16.42 20.15
C LYS A 364 46.90 16.14 19.12
N LEU A 365 46.61 16.26 17.83
CA LEU A 365 47.55 15.98 16.75
C LEU A 365 48.11 17.29 16.18
N GLN A 366 49.34 17.25 15.68
CA GLN A 366 49.97 18.40 15.01
C GLN A 366 49.35 18.64 13.63
N ASP A 367 49.45 19.88 13.15
CA ASP A 367 48.87 20.34 11.88
C ASP A 367 49.10 19.42 10.67
N PRO A 368 50.29 18.84 10.44
CA PRO A 368 50.49 17.93 9.31
C PRO A 368 49.61 16.68 9.34
N VAL A 369 49.25 16.18 10.54
CA VAL A 369 48.59 14.87 10.75
C VAL A 369 47.19 14.97 11.37
N LYS A 370 46.74 16.15 11.80
CA LYS A 370 45.48 16.32 12.55
C LYS A 370 44.19 16.01 11.79
N GLY A 371 44.19 16.04 10.45
CA GLY A 371 43.02 15.70 9.63
C GLY A 371 43.24 14.52 8.68
N HIS A 372 44.38 13.83 8.83
CA HIS A 372 44.98 13.09 7.73
C HIS A 372 44.27 11.76 7.46
N VAL A 373 43.54 11.74 6.36
CA VAL A 373 43.38 10.62 5.44
C VAL A 373 43.50 11.25 4.06
N ASP A 374 44.58 11.00 3.32
CA ASP A 374 44.78 11.69 2.04
C ASP A 374 43.54 11.57 1.17
N MET A 375 43.04 10.33 1.01
CA MET A 375 41.72 10.01 0.50
C MET A 375 41.46 8.53 0.76
N MET A 376 40.32 8.17 1.34
CA MET A 376 39.87 6.79 1.45
C MET A 376 38.57 6.60 0.68
N LEU A 377 38.58 5.68 -0.28
CA LEU A 377 37.42 5.36 -1.11
C LEU A 377 36.83 4.01 -0.68
N PHE A 378 35.57 4.05 -0.31
CA PHE A 378 34.81 2.89 0.15
C PHE A 378 33.78 2.53 -0.93
N ALA A 379 34.20 1.68 -1.85
CA ALA A 379 33.37 1.19 -2.95
C ALA A 379 32.54 -0.04 -2.56
N ARG A 380 31.25 0.00 -2.91
CA ARG A 380 30.26 -1.03 -2.53
C ARG A 380 30.53 -2.44 -3.05
N PHE A 381 31.24 -2.56 -4.17
CA PHE A 381 31.57 -3.83 -4.81
C PHE A 381 32.97 -4.36 -4.42
N SER A 382 33.58 -3.82 -3.36
CA SER A 382 34.75 -4.47 -2.78
C SER A 382 34.38 -5.90 -2.38
N ARG A 383 34.93 -6.89 -3.10
CA ARG A 383 34.78 -8.33 -2.81
C ARG A 383 35.23 -8.68 -1.39
N VAL A 384 36.01 -7.79 -0.76
CA VAL A 384 36.41 -7.86 0.64
C VAL A 384 35.50 -6.94 1.45
N ARG A 385 34.61 -7.51 2.27
CA ARG A 385 33.94 -6.75 3.34
C ARG A 385 34.98 -6.44 4.41
N SER A 386 35.74 -5.37 4.18
CA SER A 386 36.87 -4.97 5.03
C SER A 386 36.40 -4.67 6.44
N ARG A 387 37.17 -5.15 7.42
CA ARG A 387 37.07 -4.70 8.81
C ARG A 387 37.78 -3.35 8.90
N ILE A 388 37.05 -2.33 9.32
CA ILE A 388 37.57 -0.98 9.50
C ILE A 388 37.75 -0.79 10.99
N VAL A 389 38.98 -0.66 11.46
CA VAL A 389 39.21 -0.18 12.83
C VAL A 389 39.18 1.34 12.77
N TYR A 390 38.59 2.04 13.75
CA TYR A 390 38.50 3.50 13.72
C TYR A 390 38.73 4.11 15.12
N GLU A 391 39.21 5.35 15.16
CA GLU A 391 39.26 6.14 16.39
C GLU A 391 37.84 6.47 16.88
N PRO A 392 37.45 6.17 18.14
CA PRO A 392 36.23 6.67 18.79
C PRO A 392 35.65 8.05 18.36
N CYS A 393 36.46 9.08 18.10
CA CYS A 393 36.03 10.42 17.69
C CYS A 393 35.43 10.46 16.27
N LEU A 394 35.59 9.38 15.50
CA LEU A 394 35.08 9.20 14.14
C LEU A 394 33.81 8.35 14.08
N GLU A 395 33.13 8.17 15.21
CA GLU A 395 31.91 7.37 15.32
C GLU A 395 30.87 7.74 14.26
N ASN A 396 30.74 9.02 13.90
CA ASN A 396 29.81 9.47 12.87
C ASN A 396 30.16 8.89 11.47
N ILE A 397 31.46 8.86 11.13
CA ILE A 397 31.94 8.28 9.87
C ILE A 397 31.81 6.75 9.92
N ALA A 398 32.16 6.14 11.05
CA ALA A 398 31.99 4.70 11.25
C ALA A 398 30.50 4.28 11.16
N ALA A 399 29.57 5.07 11.70
CA ALA A 399 28.14 4.84 11.58
C ALA A 399 27.68 4.86 10.13
N LEU A 400 28.15 5.83 9.34
CA LEU A 400 27.90 5.90 7.90
C LEU A 400 28.48 4.68 7.15
N LEU A 401 29.69 4.24 7.50
CA LEU A 401 30.29 3.05 6.89
C LEU A 401 29.53 1.78 7.26
N ARG A 402 29.11 1.63 8.53
CA ARG A 402 28.24 0.52 8.98
C ARG A 402 26.94 0.46 8.19
N GLN A 403 26.31 1.62 8.00
CA GLN A 403 25.14 1.78 7.14
C GLN A 403 25.40 1.23 5.71
N ASN A 404 26.62 1.37 5.18
CA ASN A 404 26.99 0.89 3.85
C ASN A 404 27.49 -0.56 3.81
N GLY A 405 27.30 -1.31 4.89
CA GLY A 405 27.62 -2.74 4.97
C GLY A 405 29.05 -3.05 5.41
N TYR A 406 29.83 -2.04 5.81
CA TYR A 406 31.17 -2.24 6.37
C TYR A 406 31.11 -2.69 7.83
N ARG A 407 32.09 -3.50 8.24
CA ARG A 407 32.25 -3.90 9.64
C ARG A 407 33.22 -2.95 10.33
N CYS A 408 32.70 -2.04 11.14
CA CYS A 408 33.52 -1.08 11.88
C CYS A 408 33.78 -1.57 13.31
N LEU A 409 35.04 -1.54 13.75
CA LEU A 409 35.51 -1.92 15.06
C LEU A 409 36.08 -0.69 15.77
N LYS A 410 35.52 -0.34 16.92
CA LYS A 410 36.01 0.78 17.72
C LYS A 410 37.38 0.44 18.31
N GLY A 411 38.40 1.24 18.00
CA GLY A 411 39.74 1.09 18.59
C GLY A 411 39.94 2.00 19.81
N LYS A 412 41.20 2.20 20.22
CA LYS A 412 41.56 3.09 21.33
C LYS A 412 41.71 4.54 20.90
N SER A 413 41.53 5.46 21.86
CA SER A 413 41.74 6.87 21.57
C SER A 413 43.21 7.23 21.44
N ILE A 414 43.51 8.17 20.54
CA ILE A 414 44.86 8.70 20.37
C ILE A 414 45.24 9.54 21.60
N GLN A 415 46.40 9.23 22.19
CA GLN A 415 46.84 9.84 23.44
C GLN A 415 47.83 11.00 23.26
N SER A 416 48.67 11.02 22.21
CA SER A 416 49.58 12.16 21.93
C SER A 416 49.95 12.34 20.45
N SER A 417 50.60 13.46 20.13
CA SER A 417 51.04 13.88 18.79
C SER A 417 52.42 13.37 18.33
N LYS A 418 53.17 12.59 19.14
CA LYS A 418 54.54 12.18 18.76
C LYS A 418 54.53 11.19 17.59
N TYR A 419 54.81 11.67 16.40
CA TYR A 419 54.95 10.87 15.19
C TYR A 419 56.34 10.19 15.09
N PRO A 420 56.44 8.94 14.61
CA PRO A 420 55.37 7.98 14.35
C PRO A 420 54.98 7.16 15.60
N LYS A 421 55.68 7.31 16.73
CA LYS A 421 55.63 6.37 17.87
C LYS A 421 54.28 6.28 18.58
N ASN A 422 53.45 7.32 18.55
CA ASN A 422 52.19 7.40 19.30
C ASN A 422 50.90 7.43 18.43
N ILE A 423 51.01 7.20 17.12
CA ILE A 423 49.83 7.06 16.24
C ILE A 423 49.56 5.56 16.00
N ILE A 424 48.59 5.02 16.72
CA ILE A 424 48.27 3.58 16.79
C ILE A 424 47.47 3.04 15.58
N TYR A 425 46.95 3.92 14.71
CA TYR A 425 46.20 3.58 13.48
C TYR A 425 47.06 3.69 12.21
N ASN A 426 48.38 3.84 12.34
CA ASN A 426 49.33 3.98 11.23
C ASN A 426 49.53 2.65 10.47
N ALA A 427 48.50 2.24 9.73
CA ALA A 427 48.45 1.04 8.93
C ALA A 427 47.69 1.29 7.62
N CYS A 428 48.17 0.69 6.54
CA CYS A 428 47.46 0.65 5.25
C CYS A 428 47.21 -0.81 4.86
N SER A 429 46.00 -1.10 4.40
CA SER A 429 45.67 -2.41 3.82
C SER A 429 45.80 -2.34 2.30
N ILE A 430 46.56 -3.26 1.71
CA ILE A 430 46.68 -3.45 0.27
C ILE A 430 46.47 -4.93 -0.02
N ASP A 431 45.37 -5.27 -0.67
CA ASP A 431 44.93 -6.64 -0.94
C ASP A 431 44.97 -7.54 0.31
N SER A 432 45.84 -8.55 0.32
CA SER A 432 46.01 -9.50 1.42
C SER A 432 47.09 -9.08 2.43
N SER A 433 47.63 -7.88 2.31
CA SER A 433 48.73 -7.36 3.15
C SER A 433 48.33 -6.11 3.94
N ILE A 434 48.89 -5.99 5.14
CA ILE A 434 48.80 -4.79 5.98
C ILE A 434 50.21 -4.26 6.19
N ILE A 435 50.47 -3.04 5.73
CA ILE A 435 51.74 -2.34 5.88
C ILE A 435 51.62 -1.41 7.08
N HIS A 436 52.50 -1.54 8.08
CA HIS A 436 52.43 -0.70 9.28
C HIS A 436 53.78 -0.48 9.97
N TYR A 437 53.86 0.61 10.75
CA TYR A 437 55.05 0.96 11.52
C TYR A 437 55.45 -0.13 12.52
N ARG A 438 56.76 -0.36 12.68
CA ARG A 438 57.34 -1.35 13.62
C ARG A 438 57.06 -1.04 15.10
N GLY A 439 56.62 0.18 15.42
CA GLY A 439 56.33 0.62 16.79
C GLY A 439 54.93 0.24 17.31
N ASN A 440 54.35 1.13 18.12
CA ASN A 440 53.07 0.88 18.77
C ASN A 440 51.91 0.91 17.77
N ILE A 441 51.08 -0.14 17.76
CA ILE A 441 49.93 -0.30 16.87
C ILE A 441 48.74 -0.89 17.62
N GLU A 442 47.53 -0.53 17.21
CA GLU A 442 46.30 -1.05 17.79
C GLU A 442 46.25 -2.59 17.75
N LYS A 443 45.84 -3.21 18.86
CA LYS A 443 45.83 -4.68 19.01
C LYS A 443 44.90 -5.33 17.98
N ASN A 444 43.79 -4.67 17.66
CA ASN A 444 42.84 -5.15 16.67
C ASN A 444 43.45 -5.33 15.28
N ILE A 445 44.46 -4.53 14.92
CA ILE A 445 45.14 -4.65 13.61
C ILE A 445 45.98 -5.94 13.57
N LYS A 446 46.69 -6.27 14.66
CA LYS A 446 47.47 -7.52 14.78
C LYS A 446 46.61 -8.79 14.72
N MET A 447 45.31 -8.68 15.00
CA MET A 447 44.36 -9.80 14.97
C MET A 447 43.75 -10.04 13.59
N LEU A 448 44.08 -9.22 12.59
CA LEU A 448 43.60 -9.39 11.22
C LEU A 448 44.40 -10.52 10.54
N LYS A 449 43.69 -11.43 9.85
CA LYS A 449 44.32 -12.50 9.07
C LYS A 449 44.85 -11.95 7.74
N ALA A 450 46.02 -11.30 7.77
CA ALA A 450 46.68 -10.72 6.61
C ALA A 450 48.21 -10.84 6.72
N LYS A 451 48.94 -10.66 5.62
CA LYS A 451 50.40 -10.59 5.64
C LYS A 451 50.82 -9.24 6.24
N HIS A 452 51.50 -9.26 7.38
CA HIS A 452 52.00 -8.03 8.03
C HIS A 452 53.37 -7.64 7.47
N VAL A 453 53.46 -6.44 6.90
CA VAL A 453 54.71 -5.84 6.42
C VAL A 453 55.09 -4.71 7.37
N LEU A 454 56.18 -4.93 8.11
CA LEU A 454 56.68 -3.96 9.09
C LEU A 454 57.66 -3.00 8.44
N VAL A 455 57.52 -1.72 8.77
CA VAL A 455 58.30 -0.64 8.16
C VAL A 455 58.92 0.28 9.21
N SER A 456 60.09 0.83 8.91
CA SER A 456 60.86 1.72 9.80
C SER A 456 60.29 3.13 9.88
N GLN A 457 59.49 3.54 8.90
CA GLN A 457 58.79 4.82 8.85
C GLN A 457 57.33 4.57 8.44
N GLY A 458 56.38 5.25 9.08
CA GLY A 458 54.96 5.05 8.79
C GLY A 458 54.60 5.40 7.35
N TYR A 459 54.07 4.43 6.60
CA TYR A 459 53.55 4.62 5.23
C TYR A 459 52.13 5.18 5.22
N ALA A 460 51.39 5.09 6.33
CA ALA A 460 50.05 5.63 6.47
C ALA A 460 50.07 6.73 7.52
N LYS A 461 50.21 7.99 7.10
CA LYS A 461 50.01 9.16 7.97
C LYS A 461 48.56 9.28 8.48
N CYS A 462 47.74 8.24 8.34
CA CYS A 462 46.30 8.27 8.45
C CYS A 462 45.79 7.97 9.86
N SER A 463 44.81 8.75 10.31
CA SER A 463 44.17 8.62 11.64
C SER A 463 42.86 7.83 11.61
N ILE A 464 42.66 6.98 10.60
CA ILE A 464 41.49 6.11 10.43
C ILE A 464 41.97 4.69 10.20
#